data_AF-A0A3C0IVJ5-F1
#
_entry.id   AF-A0A3C0IVJ5-F1
#
_cell.length_a   1.000
_cell.length_b   1.000
_cell.length_c   1.000
_cell.angle_alpha   90.00
_cell.angle_beta   90.00
_cell.angle_gamma   90.00
#
_symmetry.space_group_name_H-M   'P 1'
#
loop_
_entity.id
_entity.type
_entity.pdbx_description
1 polymer ?
#
loop_
_entity_poly.entity_id
_entity_poly.type
_entity_poly.pdbx_seq_one_letter_code
_entity_poly.pdbx_strand_id
1 'polypeptide(L)'
;NAPLFRSFSPVASNSRTFPRMQNVVSGTTTIGELLPGINRTMRFALTVRDNQPVGGVNNDEMVVTVAGSTPFGVLAPNTAVSWTAGSFQTIRWDVAATNIAPFNVSNVAIELSTDGGFNYPFVLAASTANDGSEEVRIPTTISSTARVRVRALGNIFFDISDVNFSIVASSQSTFAFNNPEVRRLCSPWPSSTTVVLRTSSLGGFNNPITLSASNLPQGVTATFSVNPVTPGDSTVITLNGIGGLPVGPYNVTITGSASGTTNVVRTIGIDRGDLLGNVTIVSPTQSTNGLSLTPTFRWRTLNGATSYTVQISTTN
;
A
#
# COMPACT_ATOMS: atom_id res chain seq x y z
N ASN A 1 -13.88 -17.32 -31.94
CA ASN A 1 -13.61 -16.10 -31.15
C ASN A 1 -14.90 -15.35 -30.90
N ALA A 2 -15.48 -15.48 -29.71
CA ALA A 2 -16.59 -14.63 -29.29
C ALA A 2 -16.04 -13.29 -28.75
N PRO A 3 -16.68 -12.14 -29.01
CA PRO A 3 -16.28 -10.88 -28.43
C PRO A 3 -16.41 -10.93 -26.90
N LEU A 4 -15.35 -10.53 -26.18
CA LEU A 4 -15.33 -10.50 -24.71
C LEU A 4 -16.26 -9.43 -24.14
N PHE A 5 -16.31 -8.28 -24.80
CA PHE A 5 -17.14 -7.14 -24.43
C PHE A 5 -18.06 -6.77 -25.59
N ARG A 6 -19.33 -6.50 -25.28
CA ARG A 6 -20.32 -6.03 -26.27
C ARG A 6 -20.69 -4.57 -26.07
N SER A 7 -21.14 -3.94 -27.14
CA SER A 7 -21.78 -2.62 -27.10
C SER A 7 -23.19 -2.72 -26.49
N PHE A 8 -23.65 -1.63 -25.88
CA PHE A 8 -24.99 -1.51 -25.34
C PHE A 8 -25.65 -0.22 -25.82
N SER A 9 -26.95 -0.09 -25.55
CA SER A 9 -27.68 1.15 -25.78
C SER A 9 -26.96 2.34 -25.15
N PRO A 10 -26.91 3.50 -25.86
CA PRO A 10 -26.25 4.69 -25.35
C PRO A 10 -26.92 5.15 -24.05
N VAL A 11 -26.10 5.71 -23.16
CA VAL A 11 -26.51 6.31 -21.89
C VAL A 11 -25.87 7.69 -21.78
N ALA A 12 -26.41 8.54 -20.91
CA ALA A 12 -25.86 9.88 -20.69
C ALA A 12 -24.48 9.89 -20.02
N SER A 13 -24.08 8.80 -19.35
CA SER A 13 -22.75 8.67 -18.75
C SER A 13 -21.67 8.68 -19.81
N ASN A 14 -20.66 9.52 -19.63
CA ASN A 14 -19.46 9.59 -20.48
C ASN A 14 -18.38 8.56 -20.09
N SER A 15 -18.64 7.72 -19.09
CA SER A 15 -17.72 6.70 -18.60
C SER A 15 -18.42 5.38 -18.33
N ARG A 16 -17.65 4.30 -18.35
CA ARG A 16 -18.11 2.95 -18.08
C ARG A 16 -16.98 2.05 -17.57
N THR A 17 -17.32 1.15 -16.66
CA THR A 17 -16.48 0.05 -16.18
C THR A 17 -16.63 -1.21 -17.05
N PHE A 18 -15.53 -1.94 -17.23
CA PHE A 18 -15.48 -3.25 -17.87
C PHE A 18 -14.90 -4.30 -16.90
N PRO A 19 -15.67 -5.33 -16.49
CA PRO A 19 -17.11 -5.52 -16.68
C PRO A 19 -17.94 -4.38 -16.08
N ARG A 20 -19.24 -4.30 -16.44
CA ARG A 20 -20.17 -3.37 -15.77
C ARG A 20 -20.05 -3.47 -14.25
N MET A 21 -20.17 -2.35 -13.54
CA MET A 21 -19.96 -2.33 -12.09
C MET A 21 -20.86 -3.32 -11.32
N GLN A 22 -22.09 -3.54 -11.78
CA GLN A 22 -22.99 -4.57 -11.23
C GLN A 22 -22.38 -5.99 -11.26
N ASN A 23 -21.62 -6.32 -12.31
CA ASN A 23 -20.97 -7.61 -12.49
C ASN A 23 -19.73 -7.71 -11.61
N VAL A 24 -18.99 -6.62 -11.47
CA VAL A 24 -17.85 -6.50 -10.55
C VAL A 24 -18.33 -6.71 -9.10
N VAL A 25 -19.35 -5.97 -8.65
CA VAL A 25 -19.90 -6.05 -7.28
C VAL A 25 -20.46 -7.43 -6.94
N SER A 26 -21.10 -8.08 -7.90
CA SER A 26 -21.70 -9.40 -7.69
C SER A 26 -20.73 -10.57 -7.92
N GLY A 27 -19.51 -10.32 -8.39
CA GLY A 27 -18.58 -11.37 -8.80
C GLY A 27 -19.12 -12.26 -9.94
N THR A 28 -20.03 -11.74 -10.76
CA THR A 28 -20.67 -12.53 -11.82
C THR A 28 -20.09 -12.21 -13.19
N THR A 29 -19.93 -13.24 -14.00
CA THR A 29 -19.63 -13.08 -15.43
C THR A 29 -20.92 -13.12 -16.24
N THR A 30 -21.02 -12.26 -17.25
CA THR A 30 -22.16 -12.23 -18.17
C THR A 30 -21.62 -12.20 -19.60
N ILE A 31 -22.37 -12.80 -20.54
CA ILE A 31 -21.98 -12.78 -21.95
C ILE A 31 -21.82 -11.33 -22.43
N GLY A 32 -20.65 -11.01 -23.01
CA GLY A 32 -20.29 -9.65 -23.42
C GLY A 32 -19.80 -8.74 -22.28
N GLU A 33 -19.45 -9.31 -21.13
CA GLU A 33 -18.83 -8.67 -19.96
C GLU A 33 -17.70 -9.56 -19.39
N LEU A 34 -16.89 -10.19 -20.24
CA LEU A 34 -15.91 -11.20 -19.82
C LEU A 34 -14.49 -10.61 -19.80
N LEU A 35 -13.83 -10.69 -18.64
CA LEU A 35 -12.41 -10.37 -18.55
C LEU A 35 -11.56 -11.40 -19.32
N PRO A 36 -10.48 -10.96 -19.98
CA PRO A 36 -9.58 -11.83 -20.74
C PRO A 36 -8.81 -12.78 -19.80
N GLY A 37 -8.96 -14.09 -19.99
CA GLY A 37 -8.22 -15.11 -19.22
C GLY A 37 -6.81 -15.44 -19.73
N ILE A 38 -6.38 -14.83 -20.84
CA ILE A 38 -5.03 -14.99 -21.41
C ILE A 38 -4.59 -13.66 -22.04
N ASN A 39 -3.27 -13.48 -22.17
CA ASN A 39 -2.65 -12.34 -22.84
C ASN A 39 -3.23 -12.14 -24.25
N ARG A 40 -3.67 -10.92 -24.54
CA ARG A 40 -4.23 -10.53 -25.83
C ARG A 40 -4.30 -9.02 -25.96
N THR A 41 -4.27 -8.55 -27.20
CA THR A 41 -4.56 -7.15 -27.52
C THR A 41 -6.04 -7.02 -27.85
N MET A 42 -6.72 -6.11 -27.16
CA MET A 42 -8.13 -5.75 -27.36
C MET A 42 -8.20 -4.35 -27.95
N ARG A 43 -9.12 -4.13 -28.88
CA ARG A 43 -9.40 -2.80 -29.46
C ARG A 43 -10.80 -2.40 -29.03
N PHE A 44 -10.91 -1.21 -28.45
CA PHE A 44 -12.16 -0.61 -28.02
C PHE A 44 -12.43 0.63 -28.87
N ALA A 45 -13.71 0.90 -29.11
CA ALA A 45 -14.17 2.16 -29.67
C ALA A 45 -15.24 2.76 -28.75
N LEU A 46 -15.07 4.01 -28.36
CA LEU A 46 -16.10 4.81 -27.72
C LEU A 46 -16.88 5.53 -28.81
N THR A 47 -18.19 5.30 -28.90
CA THR A 47 -19.08 6.01 -29.85
C THR A 47 -19.96 6.99 -29.09
N VAL A 48 -19.95 8.24 -29.50
CA VAL A 48 -20.79 9.31 -28.95
C VAL A 48 -21.82 9.78 -29.97
N ARG A 49 -22.97 10.26 -29.48
CA ARG A 49 -24.06 10.83 -30.27
C ARG A 49 -24.38 12.21 -29.72
N ASP A 50 -24.69 13.16 -30.59
CA ASP A 50 -25.13 14.52 -30.21
C ASP A 50 -26.61 14.56 -29.72
N ASN A 51 -27.28 13.41 -29.68
CA ASN A 51 -28.64 13.19 -29.23
C ASN A 51 -29.72 13.98 -30.00
N GLN A 52 -29.46 14.33 -31.27
CA GLN A 52 -30.45 14.93 -32.16
C GLN A 52 -31.19 13.85 -33.01
N PRO A 53 -32.44 14.11 -33.46
CA PRO A 53 -33.23 13.15 -34.26
C PRO A 53 -32.55 12.67 -35.55
N VAL A 54 -31.70 13.51 -36.14
CA VAL A 54 -30.82 13.20 -37.29
C VAL A 54 -29.38 13.56 -36.89
N GLY A 55 -29.01 13.10 -35.70
CA GLY A 55 -27.80 13.50 -35.01
C GLY A 55 -26.51 12.93 -35.59
N GLY A 56 -25.43 13.65 -35.36
CA GLY A 56 -24.08 13.21 -35.65
C GLY A 56 -23.62 12.08 -34.73
N VAL A 57 -22.82 11.18 -35.31
CA VAL A 57 -22.04 10.19 -34.57
C VAL A 57 -20.56 10.54 -34.69
N ASN A 58 -19.82 10.34 -33.62
CA ASN A 58 -18.35 10.36 -33.66
C ASN A 58 -17.79 9.22 -32.82
N ASN A 59 -16.56 8.81 -33.08
CA ASN A 59 -15.89 7.77 -32.31
C ASN A 59 -14.43 8.12 -31.99
N ASP A 60 -13.91 7.44 -30.98
CA ASP A 60 -12.49 7.40 -30.67
C ASP A 60 -12.11 5.95 -30.31
N GLU A 61 -10.87 5.56 -30.62
CA GLU A 61 -10.38 4.19 -30.46
C GLU A 61 -9.27 4.08 -29.41
N MET A 62 -9.26 2.97 -28.68
CA MET A 62 -8.23 2.64 -27.70
C MET A 62 -7.77 1.20 -27.87
N VAL A 63 -6.45 0.98 -27.74
CA VAL A 63 -5.86 -0.35 -27.67
C VAL A 63 -5.51 -0.69 -26.22
N VAL A 64 -5.96 -1.86 -25.76
CA VAL A 64 -5.63 -2.41 -24.44
C VAL A 64 -4.88 -3.71 -24.63
N THR A 65 -3.64 -3.76 -24.17
CA THR A 65 -2.86 -5.01 -24.13
C THR A 65 -2.98 -5.64 -22.75
N VAL A 66 -3.53 -6.85 -22.72
CA VAL A 66 -3.63 -7.70 -21.54
C VAL A 66 -2.35 -8.50 -21.43
N ALA A 67 -1.70 -8.44 -20.26
CA ALA A 67 -0.47 -9.14 -19.96
C ALA A 67 -0.55 -9.80 -18.57
N GLY A 68 0.46 -10.61 -18.22
CA GLY A 68 0.57 -11.27 -16.92
C GLY A 68 -0.26 -12.57 -16.81
N SER A 69 0.06 -13.35 -15.78
CA SER A 69 -0.63 -14.62 -15.48
C SER A 69 -1.41 -14.59 -14.16
N THR A 70 -1.14 -13.60 -13.31
CA THR A 70 -1.78 -13.43 -12.00
C THR A 70 -2.55 -12.11 -12.01
N PRO A 71 -3.83 -12.09 -11.62
CA PRO A 71 -4.60 -10.86 -11.55
C PRO A 71 -4.18 -10.03 -10.33
N PHE A 72 -4.18 -8.71 -10.51
CA PHE A 72 -4.18 -7.76 -9.40
C PHE A 72 -5.48 -7.93 -8.60
N GLY A 73 -5.40 -8.01 -7.27
CA GLY A 73 -6.58 -8.27 -6.45
C GLY A 73 -6.45 -7.82 -5.00
N VAL A 74 -7.52 -7.30 -4.42
CA VAL A 74 -7.66 -7.07 -2.98
C VAL A 74 -7.62 -8.41 -2.28
N LEU A 75 -6.83 -8.51 -1.21
CA LEU A 75 -6.70 -9.70 -0.37
C LEU A 75 -7.37 -9.52 0.99
N ALA A 76 -7.34 -8.30 1.54
CA ALA A 76 -8.02 -7.95 2.77
C ALA A 76 -8.49 -6.48 2.74
N PRO A 77 -9.73 -6.20 3.16
CA PRO A 77 -10.73 -7.15 3.67
C PRO A 77 -11.38 -7.94 2.53
N ASN A 78 -11.60 -9.25 2.73
CA ASN A 78 -12.39 -10.10 1.81
C ASN A 78 -13.39 -10.99 2.56
N THR A 79 -13.62 -10.68 3.84
CA THR A 79 -14.58 -11.39 4.70
C THR A 79 -15.45 -10.38 5.41
N ALA A 80 -16.57 -10.83 5.98
CA ALA A 80 -17.52 -9.99 6.72
C ALA A 80 -16.97 -9.56 8.09
N VAL A 81 -15.89 -8.77 8.08
CA VAL A 81 -15.31 -8.17 9.28
C VAL A 81 -16.17 -7.00 9.78
N SER A 82 -15.97 -6.66 11.06
CA SER A 82 -16.55 -5.45 11.65
C SER A 82 -15.42 -4.54 12.10
N TRP A 83 -15.37 -3.33 11.55
CA TRP A 83 -14.38 -2.32 11.87
C TRP A 83 -14.99 -1.17 12.62
N THR A 84 -14.28 -0.67 13.63
CA THR A 84 -14.71 0.53 14.35
C THR A 84 -14.45 1.78 13.50
N ALA A 85 -15.46 2.62 13.36
CA ALA A 85 -15.36 3.95 12.74
C ALA A 85 -14.20 4.76 13.33
N GLY A 86 -13.38 5.37 12.47
CA GLY A 86 -12.21 6.16 12.89
C GLY A 86 -10.95 5.35 13.26
N SER A 87 -11.03 4.01 13.30
CA SER A 87 -9.87 3.15 13.59
C SER A 87 -8.91 3.06 12.40
N PHE A 88 -7.66 2.69 12.69
CA PHE A 88 -6.69 2.32 11.66
C PHE A 88 -6.88 0.85 11.27
N GLN A 89 -6.86 0.59 9.97
CA GLN A 89 -7.00 -0.74 9.39
C GLN A 89 -5.98 -0.93 8.27
N THR A 90 -5.48 -2.17 8.11
CA THR A 90 -4.56 -2.50 7.04
C THR A 90 -5.32 -3.10 5.87
N ILE A 91 -5.17 -2.48 4.70
CA ILE A 91 -5.63 -3.02 3.43
C ILE A 91 -4.49 -3.80 2.81
N ARG A 92 -4.78 -4.98 2.26
CA ARG A 92 -3.79 -5.81 1.55
C ARG A 92 -4.27 -6.14 0.17
N TRP A 93 -3.36 -6.20 -0.79
CA TRP A 93 -3.63 -6.62 -2.16
C TRP A 93 -2.47 -7.42 -2.73
N ASP A 94 -2.74 -8.19 -3.77
CA ASP A 94 -1.74 -8.84 -4.60
C ASP A 94 -1.22 -7.82 -5.60
N VAL A 95 0.07 -7.45 -5.48
CA VAL A 95 0.75 -6.56 -6.43
C VAL A 95 0.77 -7.19 -7.83
N ALA A 96 0.80 -8.52 -7.93
CA ALA A 96 0.77 -9.27 -9.18
C ALA A 96 1.79 -8.79 -10.23
N ALA A 97 2.98 -8.38 -9.77
CA ALA A 97 4.04 -7.77 -10.59
C ALA A 97 3.61 -6.54 -11.42
N THR A 98 2.48 -5.89 -11.05
CA THR A 98 2.00 -4.69 -11.75
C THR A 98 2.84 -3.46 -11.46
N ASN A 99 3.69 -3.50 -10.44
CA ASN A 99 4.65 -2.44 -10.11
C ASN A 99 5.88 -2.39 -11.03
N ILE A 100 6.07 -3.40 -11.88
CA ILE A 100 7.16 -3.47 -12.86
C ILE A 100 6.62 -3.51 -14.29
N ALA A 101 7.52 -3.46 -15.28
CA ALA A 101 7.16 -3.56 -16.69
C ALA A 101 6.38 -4.87 -16.97
N PRO A 102 5.36 -4.84 -17.84
CA PRO A 102 4.96 -3.73 -18.71
C PRO A 102 4.01 -2.71 -18.08
N PHE A 103 3.52 -2.95 -16.86
CA PHE A 103 2.45 -2.16 -16.24
C PHE A 103 2.94 -0.87 -15.58
N ASN A 104 4.13 -0.91 -14.96
CA ASN A 104 4.83 0.22 -14.34
C ASN A 104 3.97 1.03 -13.35
N VAL A 105 3.09 0.36 -12.59
CA VAL A 105 2.22 1.01 -11.61
C VAL A 105 2.97 1.14 -10.29
N SER A 106 3.71 2.24 -10.12
CA SER A 106 4.45 2.50 -8.88
C SER A 106 3.54 2.75 -7.68
N ASN A 107 2.36 3.33 -7.90
CA ASN A 107 1.44 3.73 -6.84
C ASN A 107 -0.01 3.31 -7.14
N VAL A 108 -0.78 3.10 -6.06
CA VAL A 108 -2.22 2.85 -6.07
C VAL A 108 -2.97 3.88 -5.22
N ALA A 109 -4.26 4.06 -5.50
CA ALA A 109 -5.19 4.74 -4.61
C ALA A 109 -6.09 3.71 -3.92
N ILE A 110 -6.48 4.01 -2.68
CA ILE A 110 -7.37 3.20 -1.86
C ILE A 110 -8.59 4.02 -1.51
N GLU A 111 -9.76 3.49 -1.84
CA GLU A 111 -11.03 4.19 -1.71
C GLU A 111 -12.05 3.27 -1.02
N LEU A 112 -13.04 3.88 -0.36
CA LEU A 112 -14.09 3.19 0.38
C LEU A 112 -15.46 3.52 -0.18
N SER A 113 -16.24 2.47 -0.34
CA SER A 113 -17.67 2.48 -0.62
C SER A 113 -18.45 2.20 0.66
N THR A 114 -19.62 2.81 0.79
CA THR A 114 -20.63 2.49 1.82
C THR A 114 -21.92 1.94 1.24
N ASP A 115 -22.00 1.73 -0.07
CA ASP A 115 -23.22 1.36 -0.80
C ASP A 115 -23.15 -0.02 -1.48
N GLY A 116 -22.29 -0.91 -1.00
CA GLY A 116 -22.11 -2.24 -1.55
C GLY A 116 -21.08 -2.34 -2.68
N GLY A 117 -20.37 -1.25 -2.99
CA GLY A 117 -19.28 -1.23 -3.98
C GLY A 117 -19.67 -0.53 -5.28
N PHE A 118 -20.76 0.24 -5.32
CA PHE A 118 -21.17 0.95 -6.52
C PHE A 118 -20.51 2.32 -6.62
N ASN A 119 -20.35 3.02 -5.51
CA ASN A 119 -19.71 4.34 -5.45
C ASN A 119 -18.64 4.40 -4.36
N TYR A 120 -17.56 5.13 -4.64
CA TYR A 120 -16.38 5.24 -3.76
C TYR A 120 -16.09 6.69 -3.38
N PRO A 121 -16.94 7.35 -2.59
CA PRO A 121 -16.80 8.78 -2.28
C PRO A 121 -15.69 9.09 -1.27
N PHE A 122 -15.19 8.09 -0.54
CA PHE A 122 -14.18 8.29 0.50
C PHE A 122 -12.80 7.86 0.01
N VAL A 123 -11.86 8.79 -0.08
CA VAL A 123 -10.46 8.49 -0.37
C VAL A 123 -9.76 8.15 0.94
N LEU A 124 -9.30 6.91 1.08
CA LEU A 124 -8.57 6.43 2.25
C LEU A 124 -7.06 6.71 2.13
N ALA A 125 -6.53 6.52 0.92
CA ALA A 125 -5.17 6.90 0.52
C ALA A 125 -5.19 7.36 -0.94
N ALA A 126 -4.81 8.61 -1.20
CA ALA A 126 -4.85 9.17 -2.55
C ALA A 126 -3.70 8.65 -3.44
N SER A 127 -2.56 8.31 -2.84
CA SER A 127 -1.41 7.70 -3.48
C SER A 127 -0.57 7.00 -2.42
N THR A 128 -0.42 5.69 -2.53
CA THR A 128 0.53 4.89 -1.77
C THR A 128 1.30 3.95 -2.71
N ALA A 129 2.45 3.44 -2.28
CA ALA A 129 3.26 2.52 -3.05
C ALA A 129 2.46 1.26 -3.41
N ASN A 130 2.70 0.71 -4.60
CA ASN A 130 2.12 -0.57 -5.01
C ASN A 130 3.00 -1.74 -4.51
N ASP A 131 3.01 -1.94 -3.19
CA ASP A 131 3.84 -2.92 -2.49
C ASP A 131 3.04 -4.01 -1.75
N GLY A 132 1.71 -3.94 -1.82
CA GLY A 132 0.78 -4.99 -1.37
C GLY A 132 0.13 -4.72 -0.02
N SER A 133 0.45 -3.60 0.66
CA SER A 133 -0.15 -3.26 1.94
C SER A 133 -0.16 -1.75 2.20
N GLU A 134 -1.23 -1.26 2.81
CA GLU A 134 -1.30 0.13 3.30
C GLU A 134 -2.17 0.20 4.55
N GLU A 135 -1.73 0.98 5.55
CA GLU A 135 -2.56 1.28 6.70
C GLU A 135 -3.33 2.59 6.52
N VAL A 136 -4.65 2.47 6.49
CA VAL A 136 -5.59 3.56 6.30
C VAL A 136 -6.41 3.84 7.56
N ARG A 137 -6.92 5.07 7.67
CA ARG A 137 -7.91 5.42 8.69
C ARG A 137 -9.32 5.28 8.12
N ILE A 138 -10.17 4.49 8.77
CA ILE A 138 -11.55 4.30 8.35
C ILE A 138 -12.37 5.55 8.68
N PRO A 139 -13.22 6.07 7.76
CA PRO A 139 -14.12 7.18 8.03
C PRO A 139 -15.08 6.88 9.18
N THR A 140 -15.72 7.93 9.69
CA THR A 140 -16.69 7.80 10.78
C THR A 140 -18.10 7.47 10.31
N THR A 141 -18.30 7.30 9.00
CA THR A 141 -19.60 6.93 8.40
C THR A 141 -19.87 5.44 8.61
N ILE A 142 -20.96 5.14 9.32
CA ILE A 142 -21.41 3.79 9.61
C ILE A 142 -22.04 3.16 8.36
N SER A 143 -21.77 1.88 8.12
CA SER A 143 -22.34 1.11 7.00
C SER A 143 -22.30 -0.38 7.31
N SER A 144 -23.25 -1.15 6.80
CA SER A 144 -23.24 -2.62 6.80
C SER A 144 -22.83 -3.21 5.44
N THR A 145 -22.62 -2.35 4.44
CA THR A 145 -22.34 -2.72 3.05
C THR A 145 -21.07 -2.04 2.56
N ALA A 146 -20.07 -1.92 3.43
CA ALA A 146 -18.83 -1.27 3.07
C ALA A 146 -17.97 -2.17 2.18
N ARG A 147 -17.25 -1.55 1.23
CA ARG A 147 -16.30 -2.20 0.32
C ARG A 147 -15.06 -1.33 0.14
N VAL A 148 -13.90 -1.94 0.01
CA VAL A 148 -12.66 -1.25 -0.36
C VAL A 148 -12.41 -1.46 -1.84
N ARG A 149 -11.88 -0.44 -2.51
CA ARG A 149 -11.30 -0.52 -3.85
C ARG A 149 -9.84 -0.11 -3.81
N VAL A 150 -8.98 -0.91 -4.43
CA VAL A 150 -7.60 -0.53 -4.70
C VAL A 150 -7.47 -0.34 -6.20
N ARG A 151 -7.10 0.87 -6.64
CA ARG A 151 -7.05 1.26 -8.04
C ARG A 151 -5.65 1.71 -8.43
N ALA A 152 -5.18 1.28 -9.60
CA ALA A 152 -3.92 1.73 -10.16
C ALA A 152 -3.92 3.24 -10.44
N LEU A 153 -2.78 3.89 -10.18
CA LEU A 153 -2.51 5.24 -10.66
C LEU A 153 -1.69 5.16 -11.95
N GLY A 154 -2.13 5.88 -12.99
CA GLY A 154 -1.49 5.83 -14.31
C GLY A 154 -1.82 4.58 -15.14
N ASN A 155 -2.79 3.76 -14.72
CA ASN A 155 -3.26 2.58 -15.45
C ASN A 155 -4.77 2.37 -15.25
N ILE A 156 -5.38 1.44 -15.99
CA ILE A 156 -6.85 1.32 -16.15
C ILE A 156 -7.50 0.22 -15.29
N PHE A 157 -6.75 -0.45 -14.43
CA PHE A 157 -7.25 -1.56 -13.62
C PHE A 157 -7.43 -1.18 -12.15
N PHE A 158 -8.31 -1.94 -11.50
CA PHE A 158 -8.56 -1.90 -10.06
C PHE A 158 -9.12 -3.25 -9.64
N ASP A 159 -9.19 -3.46 -8.33
CA ASP A 159 -9.98 -4.53 -7.75
C ASP A 159 -10.75 -4.05 -6.52
N ILE A 160 -11.79 -4.78 -6.13
CA ILE A 160 -12.65 -4.48 -4.98
C ILE A 160 -12.69 -5.66 -4.02
N SER A 161 -12.92 -5.39 -2.73
CA SER A 161 -13.15 -6.44 -1.74
C SER A 161 -14.35 -7.32 -2.08
N ASP A 162 -14.22 -8.64 -1.96
CA ASP A 162 -15.20 -9.66 -2.38
C ASP A 162 -16.42 -9.77 -1.47
N VAL A 163 -16.32 -9.38 -0.19
CA VAL A 163 -17.42 -9.42 0.78
C VAL A 163 -17.71 -8.07 1.44
N ASN A 164 -18.99 -7.77 1.67
CA ASN A 164 -19.43 -6.59 2.41
C ASN A 164 -18.92 -6.71 3.84
N PHE A 165 -18.31 -5.66 4.36
CA PHE A 165 -17.97 -5.56 5.77
C PHE A 165 -18.76 -4.44 6.44
N SER A 166 -18.77 -4.46 7.77
CA SER A 166 -19.46 -3.45 8.57
C SER A 166 -18.48 -2.44 9.16
N ILE A 167 -18.89 -1.18 9.15
CA ILE A 167 -18.27 -0.10 9.91
C ILE A 167 -19.24 0.26 11.03
N VAL A 168 -18.82 0.07 12.27
CA VAL A 168 -19.65 0.26 13.48
C VAL A 168 -19.14 1.42 14.32
N ALA A 169 -20.04 2.05 15.08
CA ALA A 169 -19.66 3.10 16.02
C ALA A 169 -18.79 2.50 17.12
N SER A 170 -17.87 3.30 17.67
CA SER A 170 -17.11 2.90 18.86
C SER A 170 -18.06 2.74 20.04
N SER A 171 -17.96 1.62 20.76
CA SER A 171 -18.73 1.39 21.99
C SER A 171 -18.21 2.20 23.19
N GLN A 172 -17.01 2.76 23.07
CA GLN A 172 -16.35 3.56 24.10
C GLN A 172 -15.77 4.84 23.51
N SER A 173 -15.73 5.90 24.32
CA SER A 173 -14.96 7.11 24.01
C SER A 173 -13.50 6.85 24.38
N THR A 174 -12.64 6.74 23.36
CA THR A 174 -11.22 6.43 23.53
C THR A 174 -10.43 6.89 22.30
N PHE A 175 -9.14 6.58 22.25
CA PHE A 175 -8.30 6.83 21.08
C PHE A 175 -7.65 5.54 20.60
N ALA A 176 -7.12 5.57 19.38
CA ALA A 176 -6.28 4.49 18.89
C ALA A 176 -4.98 5.04 18.28
N PHE A 177 -3.96 4.18 18.27
CA PHE A 177 -2.73 4.41 17.54
C PHE A 177 -2.74 3.63 16.24
N ASN A 178 -2.10 4.20 15.24
CA ASN A 178 -1.75 3.50 14.01
C ASN A 178 -0.67 2.44 14.28
N ASN A 179 -0.36 1.59 13.30
CA ASN A 179 0.66 0.53 13.31
C ASN A 179 1.84 0.92 12.43
N PRO A 180 2.79 1.73 12.93
CA PRO A 180 3.98 2.02 12.15
C PRO A 180 4.71 0.73 11.77
N GLU A 181 5.16 0.66 10.52
CA GLU A 181 6.01 -0.42 10.06
C GLU A 181 7.34 -0.46 10.84
N VAL A 182 7.91 -1.65 10.94
CA VAL A 182 9.22 -1.86 11.55
C VAL A 182 10.27 -1.02 10.82
N ARG A 183 11.02 -0.20 11.57
CA ARG A 183 12.11 0.59 11.01
C ARG A 183 13.37 -0.25 10.86
N ARG A 184 13.67 -0.62 9.60
CA ARG A 184 14.91 -1.29 9.23
C ARG A 184 16.03 -0.27 9.03
N LEU A 185 17.14 -0.45 9.75
CA LEU A 185 18.31 0.43 9.66
C LEU A 185 19.42 -0.26 8.87
N CYS A 186 19.90 0.40 7.83
CA CYS A 186 21.02 -0.06 7.01
C CYS A 186 22.34 0.59 7.44
N SER A 187 23.47 -0.04 7.11
CA SER A 187 24.81 0.52 7.31
C SER A 187 25.12 1.63 6.27
N PRO A 188 25.83 2.73 6.63
CA PRO A 188 26.33 3.06 7.96
C PRO A 188 25.19 3.41 8.91
N TRP A 189 25.20 2.82 10.10
CA TRP A 189 24.06 2.92 11.01
C TRP A 189 23.90 4.34 11.55
N PRO A 190 22.69 4.92 11.47
CA PRO A 190 22.47 6.28 11.94
C PRO A 190 22.49 6.35 13.46
N SER A 191 22.82 7.54 14.00
CA SER A 191 22.76 7.81 15.45
C SER A 191 21.33 7.97 15.98
N SER A 192 20.36 8.22 15.10
CA SER A 192 18.94 8.40 15.43
C SER A 192 18.02 7.91 14.30
N THR A 193 16.76 7.62 14.63
CA THR A 193 15.71 7.29 13.65
C THR A 193 14.37 7.86 14.09
N THR A 194 13.45 8.02 13.15
CA THR A 194 12.14 8.63 13.39
C THR A 194 10.99 7.72 12.99
N VAL A 195 9.92 7.76 13.79
CA VAL A 195 8.66 7.06 13.52
C VAL A 195 7.51 8.03 13.68
N VAL A 196 6.62 8.09 12.69
CA VAL A 196 5.39 8.87 12.78
C VAL A 196 4.34 8.03 13.50
N LEU A 197 3.88 8.51 14.65
CA LEU A 197 2.75 7.95 15.37
C LEU A 197 1.52 8.80 15.07
N ARG A 198 0.54 8.22 14.39
CA ARG A 198 -0.77 8.83 14.14
C ARG A 198 -1.74 8.37 15.22
N THR A 199 -2.58 9.27 15.69
CA THR A 199 -3.64 8.98 16.65
C THR A 199 -5.00 9.11 15.97
N SER A 200 -6.02 8.47 16.53
CA SER A 200 -7.40 8.69 16.10
C SER A 200 -8.33 8.87 17.30
N SER A 201 -9.29 9.78 17.14
CA SER A 201 -10.44 9.90 18.05
C SER A 201 -11.46 8.81 17.73
N LEU A 202 -11.88 8.06 18.76
CA LEU A 202 -12.97 7.08 18.70
C LEU A 202 -14.09 7.51 19.66
N GLY A 203 -15.34 7.41 19.22
CA GLY A 203 -16.50 7.76 20.07
C GLY A 203 -16.50 9.22 20.55
N GLY A 204 -15.96 10.14 19.74
CA GLY A 204 -15.90 11.58 20.04
C GLY A 204 -14.84 11.99 21.05
N PHE A 205 -13.91 11.10 21.41
CA PHE A 205 -12.84 11.39 22.37
C PHE A 205 -11.93 12.53 21.93
N ASN A 206 -11.73 13.52 22.79
CA ASN A 206 -10.98 14.73 22.48
C ASN A 206 -9.99 15.17 23.56
N ASN A 207 -9.82 14.40 24.64
CA ASN A 207 -8.87 14.73 25.69
C ASN A 207 -7.42 14.55 25.17
N PRO A 208 -6.50 15.49 25.45
CA PRO A 208 -5.10 15.37 25.03
C PRO A 208 -4.45 14.08 25.56
N ILE A 209 -3.67 13.42 24.71
CA ILE A 209 -3.00 12.14 24.98
C ILE A 209 -1.55 12.44 25.39
N THR A 210 -1.22 12.17 26.65
CA THR A 210 0.17 12.23 27.12
C THR A 210 0.89 10.95 26.73
N LEU A 211 1.99 11.09 25.99
CA LEU A 211 2.79 9.99 25.49
C LEU A 211 4.01 9.75 26.37
N SER A 212 4.36 8.47 26.52
CA SER A 212 5.60 8.03 27.17
C SER A 212 6.16 6.84 26.42
N ALA A 213 7.48 6.66 26.48
CA ALA A 213 8.17 5.50 25.93
C ALA A 213 8.78 4.67 27.05
N SER A 214 8.72 3.35 26.91
CA SER A 214 9.33 2.38 27.80
C SER A 214 9.93 1.23 26.99
N ASN A 215 10.62 0.31 27.68
CA ASN A 215 11.34 -0.80 27.04
C ASN A 215 12.37 -0.34 25.99
N LEU A 216 13.02 0.81 26.22
CA LEU A 216 14.08 1.29 25.33
C LEU A 216 15.36 0.49 25.57
N PRO A 217 16.14 0.19 24.52
CA PRO A 217 17.48 -0.37 24.68
C PRO A 217 18.39 0.56 25.50
N GLN A 218 19.42 0.00 26.14
CA GLN A 218 20.35 0.78 26.94
C GLN A 218 21.00 1.90 26.11
N GLY A 219 21.00 3.13 26.65
CA GLY A 219 21.56 4.31 25.98
C GLY A 219 20.64 4.96 24.95
N VAL A 220 19.47 4.36 24.65
CA VAL A 220 18.48 4.94 23.73
C VAL A 220 17.51 5.83 24.50
N THR A 221 17.19 6.98 23.93
CA THR A 221 16.14 7.88 24.44
C THR A 221 15.09 8.11 23.38
N ALA A 222 13.84 8.35 23.81
CA ALA A 222 12.75 8.74 22.92
C ALA A 222 12.32 10.18 23.22
N THR A 223 12.07 10.93 22.17
CA THR A 223 11.48 12.28 22.22
C THR A 223 10.29 12.35 21.28
N PHE A 224 9.34 13.22 21.59
CA PHE A 224 8.10 13.40 20.82
C PHE A 224 8.05 14.84 20.35
N SER A 225 7.82 15.07 19.06
CA SER A 225 7.71 16.44 18.52
C SER A 225 6.51 17.20 19.08
N VAL A 226 5.45 16.47 19.44
CA VAL A 226 4.25 16.97 20.12
C VAL A 226 3.87 15.99 21.24
N ASN A 227 3.75 16.48 22.47
CA ASN A 227 3.30 15.73 23.65
C ASN A 227 2.85 16.70 24.75
N PRO A 228 1.58 16.73 25.17
CA PRO A 228 0.48 15.85 24.75
C PRO A 228 0.04 16.05 23.29
N VAL A 229 -0.49 15.00 22.66
CA VAL A 229 -1.03 15.03 21.28
C VAL A 229 -2.56 15.02 21.30
N THR A 230 -3.20 15.83 20.45
CA THR A 230 -4.67 15.82 20.30
C THR A 230 -5.11 14.56 19.54
N PRO A 231 -6.15 13.83 19.98
CA PRO A 231 -6.68 12.69 19.25
C PRO A 231 -7.07 13.04 17.80
N GLY A 232 -6.51 12.34 16.82
CA GLY A 232 -6.67 12.62 15.39
C GLY A 232 -5.45 13.25 14.75
N ASP A 233 -4.57 13.87 15.55
CA ASP A 233 -3.29 14.40 15.08
C ASP A 233 -2.19 13.32 15.12
N SER A 234 -0.97 13.73 14.74
CA SER A 234 0.21 12.87 14.76
C SER A 234 1.37 13.53 15.50
N THR A 235 2.32 12.71 15.93
CA THR A 235 3.60 13.15 16.50
C THR A 235 4.74 12.36 15.87
N VAL A 236 5.92 12.97 15.78
CA VAL A 236 7.13 12.29 15.35
C VAL A 236 7.90 11.85 16.59
N ILE A 237 8.07 10.53 16.72
CA ILE A 237 8.91 9.92 17.74
C ILE A 237 10.33 9.88 17.19
N THR A 238 11.26 10.52 17.88
CA THR A 238 12.69 10.46 17.56
C THR A 238 13.39 9.60 18.59
N LEU A 239 14.01 8.52 18.13
CA LEU A 239 14.82 7.62 18.92
C LEU A 239 16.29 7.98 18.73
N ASN A 240 16.94 8.46 19.78
CA ASN A 240 18.33 8.90 19.77
C ASN A 240 19.25 7.86 20.43
N GLY A 241 20.52 7.86 20.07
CA GLY A 241 21.52 6.97 20.67
C GLY A 241 21.50 5.54 20.10
N ILE A 242 20.90 5.33 18.93
CA ILE A 242 20.74 3.98 18.35
C ILE A 242 21.99 3.47 17.62
N GLY A 243 22.97 4.35 17.34
CA GLY A 243 24.17 4.01 16.57
C GLY A 243 25.07 2.96 17.23
N GLY A 244 25.02 2.85 18.56
CA GLY A 244 25.79 1.87 19.35
C GLY A 244 25.10 0.54 19.63
N LEU A 245 23.85 0.35 19.19
CA LEU A 245 23.12 -0.89 19.45
C LEU A 245 23.76 -2.12 18.79
N PRO A 246 23.75 -3.30 19.43
CA PRO A 246 24.01 -4.54 18.72
C PRO A 246 23.05 -4.76 17.55
N VAL A 247 23.46 -5.59 16.58
CA VAL A 247 22.56 -6.05 15.50
C VAL A 247 21.38 -6.83 16.11
N GLY A 248 20.19 -6.63 15.57
CA GLY A 248 18.99 -7.36 15.97
C GLY A 248 17.72 -6.51 16.08
N PRO A 249 16.59 -7.18 16.39
CA PRO A 249 15.31 -6.53 16.59
C PRO A 249 15.19 -5.91 17.99
N TYR A 250 14.61 -4.73 18.06
CA TYR A 250 14.27 -4.00 19.28
C TYR A 250 12.83 -3.54 19.23
N ASN A 251 12.13 -3.68 20.36
CA ASN A 251 10.74 -3.28 20.50
C ASN A 251 10.63 -2.16 21.53
N VAL A 252 10.24 -0.96 21.09
CA VAL A 252 9.96 0.18 21.98
C VAL A 252 8.46 0.24 22.24
N THR A 253 8.06 0.32 23.50
CA THR A 253 6.65 0.45 23.87
C THR A 253 6.30 1.93 24.06
N ILE A 254 5.29 2.40 23.33
CA ILE A 254 4.70 3.72 23.48
C ILE A 254 3.39 3.57 24.22
N THR A 255 3.22 4.31 25.31
CA THR A 255 1.98 4.36 26.09
C THR A 255 1.37 5.74 25.97
N GLY A 256 0.12 5.80 25.52
CA GLY A 256 -0.74 6.98 25.61
C GLY A 256 -1.62 6.91 26.85
N SER A 257 -1.63 7.99 27.62
CA SER A 257 -2.47 8.16 28.80
C SER A 257 -3.30 9.42 28.65
N ALA A 258 -4.61 9.32 28.88
CA ALA A 258 -5.52 10.45 28.82
C ALA A 258 -6.67 10.26 29.82
N SER A 259 -7.24 11.37 30.31
CA SER A 259 -8.35 11.32 31.26
C SER A 259 -9.61 10.71 30.62
N GLY A 260 -10.38 9.96 31.40
CA GLY A 260 -11.66 9.40 30.96
C GLY A 260 -11.56 8.16 30.06
N THR A 261 -10.36 7.59 29.87
CA THR A 261 -10.17 6.35 29.11
C THR A 261 -9.01 5.53 29.68
N THR A 262 -8.90 4.26 29.30
CA THR A 262 -7.76 3.42 29.66
C THR A 262 -6.56 3.73 28.79
N ASN A 263 -5.36 3.48 29.30
CA ASN A 263 -4.14 3.65 28.52
C ASN A 263 -4.16 2.76 27.28
N VAL A 264 -3.69 3.30 26.16
CA VAL A 264 -3.50 2.57 24.90
C VAL A 264 -2.02 2.41 24.67
N VAL A 265 -1.59 1.22 24.27
CA VAL A 265 -0.18 0.90 24.04
C VAL A 265 0.08 0.59 22.58
N ARG A 266 1.26 0.97 22.10
CA ARG A 266 1.77 0.59 20.78
C ARG A 266 3.22 0.13 20.88
N THR A 267 3.53 -0.99 20.25
CA THR A 267 4.91 -1.43 20.08
C THR A 267 5.43 -0.94 18.73
N ILE A 268 6.58 -0.27 18.76
CA ILE A 268 7.34 0.14 17.58
C ILE A 268 8.54 -0.79 17.46
N GLY A 269 8.67 -1.44 16.30
CA GLY A 269 9.82 -2.27 15.98
C GLY A 269 10.93 -1.46 15.32
N ILE A 270 12.16 -1.68 15.78
CA ILE A 270 13.39 -1.26 15.10
C ILE A 270 14.16 -2.53 14.80
N ASP A 271 14.62 -2.68 13.58
CA ASP A 271 15.45 -3.79 13.18
C ASP A 271 16.78 -3.25 12.70
N ARG A 272 17.83 -3.47 13.50
CA ARG A 272 19.18 -3.12 13.09
C ARG A 272 19.72 -4.26 12.26
N GLY A 273 19.81 -4.03 10.94
CA GLY A 273 20.29 -5.02 10.00
C GLY A 273 21.75 -5.39 10.22
N ASP A 274 22.11 -6.56 9.68
CA ASP A 274 23.45 -7.13 9.76
C ASP A 274 24.54 -6.15 9.32
N LEU A 275 25.71 -6.30 9.94
CA LEU A 275 26.96 -5.80 9.37
C LEU A 275 27.15 -6.47 8.01
N LEU A 276 27.19 -5.67 6.94
CA LEU A 276 27.67 -6.18 5.66
C LEU A 276 29.13 -6.61 5.84
N GLY A 277 29.41 -7.89 5.60
CA GLY A 277 30.78 -8.41 5.55
C GLY A 277 31.55 -7.88 4.33
N ASN A 278 32.79 -8.32 4.18
CA ASN A 278 33.56 -8.03 2.97
C ASN A 278 33.05 -8.85 1.78
N VAL A 279 32.86 -8.21 0.62
CA VAL A 279 32.51 -8.92 -0.62
C VAL A 279 33.72 -9.74 -1.07
N THR A 280 33.51 -11.05 -1.30
CA THR A 280 34.54 -11.93 -1.88
C THR A 280 34.32 -12.06 -3.38
N ILE A 281 35.25 -11.57 -4.20
CA ILE A 281 35.26 -11.78 -5.64
C ILE A 281 35.61 -13.26 -5.92
N VAL A 282 34.75 -13.92 -6.69
CA VAL A 282 34.91 -15.31 -7.14
C VAL A 282 35.60 -15.37 -8.50
N SER A 283 35.33 -14.39 -9.37
CA SER A 283 35.96 -14.29 -10.70
C SER A 283 35.92 -12.86 -11.22
N PRO A 284 36.95 -12.38 -11.94
CA PRO A 284 38.25 -13.04 -12.13
C PRO A 284 39.02 -13.15 -10.81
N THR A 285 39.76 -14.24 -10.61
CA THR A 285 40.64 -14.37 -9.44
C THR A 285 41.85 -13.45 -9.59
N GLN A 286 42.41 -13.03 -8.45
CA GLN A 286 43.57 -12.12 -8.44
C GLN A 286 44.69 -12.68 -9.32
N SER A 287 45.31 -11.80 -10.12
CA SER A 287 46.45 -12.12 -10.99
C SER A 287 46.19 -13.09 -12.14
N THR A 288 44.94 -13.23 -12.59
CA THR A 288 44.63 -14.06 -13.78
C THR A 288 45.05 -13.34 -15.07
N ASN A 289 45.92 -13.98 -15.85
CA ASN A 289 46.36 -13.48 -17.16
C ASN A 289 45.45 -14.01 -18.29
N GLY A 290 45.47 -13.35 -19.45
CA GLY A 290 44.78 -13.81 -20.66
C GLY A 290 43.25 -13.75 -20.58
N LEU A 291 42.70 -12.89 -19.73
CA LEU A 291 41.26 -12.67 -19.63
C LEU A 291 40.71 -11.98 -20.88
N SER A 292 39.43 -12.23 -21.17
CA SER A 292 38.68 -11.45 -22.15
C SER A 292 38.65 -9.97 -21.77
N LEU A 293 38.60 -9.08 -22.76
CA LEU A 293 38.37 -7.64 -22.56
C LEU A 293 36.97 -7.33 -22.02
N THR A 294 36.06 -8.30 -22.04
CA THR A 294 34.74 -8.25 -21.40
C THR A 294 34.60 -9.36 -20.36
N PRO A 295 35.36 -9.32 -19.25
CA PRO A 295 35.31 -10.37 -18.26
C PRO A 295 33.99 -10.33 -17.48
N THR A 296 33.44 -11.49 -17.16
CA THR A 296 32.26 -11.57 -16.28
C THR A 296 32.71 -11.60 -14.83
N PHE A 297 32.40 -10.54 -14.08
CA PHE A 297 32.64 -10.50 -12.64
C PHE A 297 31.61 -11.34 -11.89
N ARG A 298 32.08 -12.13 -10.94
CA ARG A 298 31.26 -12.92 -10.02
C ARG A 298 31.77 -12.70 -8.61
N TRP A 299 30.86 -12.58 -7.66
CA TRP A 299 31.17 -12.47 -6.24
C TRP A 299 30.17 -13.28 -5.42
N ARG A 300 30.53 -13.58 -4.18
CA ARG A 300 29.59 -14.16 -3.21
C ARG A 300 28.64 -13.06 -2.75
N THR A 301 27.34 -13.35 -2.74
CA THR A 301 26.35 -12.43 -2.18
C THR A 301 26.50 -12.38 -0.66
N LEU A 302 26.39 -11.17 -0.12
CA LEU A 302 26.27 -10.91 1.30
C LEU A 302 24.79 -10.95 1.69
N ASN A 303 24.50 -11.56 2.84
CA ASN A 303 23.17 -11.46 3.44
C ASN A 303 22.88 -9.99 3.80
N GLY A 304 21.67 -9.53 3.55
CA GLY A 304 21.25 -8.14 3.80
C GLY A 304 21.71 -7.10 2.77
N ALA A 305 22.57 -7.44 1.80
CA ALA A 305 22.95 -6.52 0.73
C ALA A 305 21.82 -6.37 -0.30
N THR A 306 21.32 -5.14 -0.46
CA THR A 306 20.28 -4.80 -1.44
C THR A 306 20.85 -4.40 -2.80
N SER A 307 22.13 -4.05 -2.86
CA SER A 307 22.85 -3.68 -4.09
C SER A 307 24.35 -3.93 -3.94
N TYR A 308 25.05 -3.98 -5.07
CA TYR A 308 26.51 -4.08 -5.16
C TYR A 308 27.01 -3.02 -6.14
N THR A 309 28.16 -2.42 -5.83
CA THR A 309 28.88 -1.54 -6.76
C THR A 309 30.19 -2.22 -7.14
N VAL A 310 30.44 -2.35 -8.45
CA VAL A 310 31.71 -2.86 -8.98
C VAL A 310 32.50 -1.67 -9.52
N GLN A 311 33.72 -1.50 -9.01
CA GLN A 311 34.66 -0.48 -9.49
C GLN A 311 35.86 -1.18 -10.13
N ILE A 312 36.28 -0.70 -11.29
CA ILE A 312 37.43 -1.23 -12.03
C ILE A 312 38.36 -0.04 -12.29
N SER A 313 39.62 -0.17 -11.94
CA SER A 313 40.64 0.87 -12.12
C SER A 313 41.92 0.26 -12.68
N THR A 314 42.64 1.03 -13.51
CA THR A 314 44.00 0.71 -13.97
C THR A 314 45.06 1.24 -13.00
N THR A 315 44.66 2.03 -12.01
CA THR A 315 45.52 2.60 -10.96
C THR A 315 45.00 2.19 -9.58
N ASN A 316 45.88 1.68 -8.74
CA ASN A 316 45.57 1.34 -7.34
C ASN A 316 45.22 2.59 -6.52
#